data_AF-A0A354WQY9-F1
#
_entry.id   AF-A0A354WQY9-F1
#
_cell.length_a   1.000
_cell.length_b   1.000
_cell.length_c   1.000
_cell.angle_alpha   90.00
_cell.angle_beta   90.00
_cell.angle_gamma   90.00
#
_symmetry.space_group_name_H-M   'P 1'
#
loop_
_entity.id
_entity.type
_entity.pdbx_description
1 polymer ?
#
loop_
_entity_poly.entity_id
_entity_poly.type
_entity_poly.pdbx_seq_one_letter_code
_entity_poly.pdbx_strand_id
1 'polypeptide(L)'
;CCAILQEPMDAYEFSFVAVPAQREAGVLKGLGCGKPKLKALADEFGAQAEYRALYQQAELGKRYQKELEDSIVRLGLSLELGVEAPVLRSIAKTAAAEDLIKLKSALEERLAESMPLTTQLGGCRGKEEKVESGFLI
;
A
#
# COMPACT_ATOMS: atom_id res chain seq x y z
N CYS A 1 82.38 25.69 -14.32
CA CYS A 1 81.94 27.10 -14.47
C CYS A 1 80.58 27.24 -13.80
N CYS A 2 80.43 28.20 -12.87
CA CYS A 2 79.19 28.48 -12.14
C CYS A 2 78.79 29.92 -12.46
N ALA A 3 77.57 30.15 -12.90
CA ALA A 3 77.02 31.49 -13.07
C ALA A 3 76.18 31.83 -11.83
N ILE A 4 76.55 32.91 -11.13
CA ILE A 4 75.79 33.44 -10.00
C ILE A 4 74.95 34.60 -10.55
N LEU A 5 73.63 34.42 -10.54
CA LEU A 5 72.69 35.49 -10.86
C LEU A 5 72.59 36.43 -9.65
N GLN A 6 73.17 37.62 -9.77
CA GLN A 6 72.96 38.72 -8.83
C GLN A 6 71.82 39.61 -9.35
N GLU A 7 70.88 39.93 -8.46
CA GLU A 7 69.73 40.83 -8.70
C GLU A 7 68.74 40.37 -9.79
N PRO A 8 68.06 39.21 -9.62
CA PRO A 8 66.96 38.85 -10.51
C PRO A 8 65.78 39.81 -10.31
N MET A 9 65.61 40.79 -11.19
CA MET A 9 64.51 41.79 -11.10
C MET A 9 63.10 41.21 -11.35
N ASP A 10 62.98 40.01 -11.94
CA ASP A 10 61.70 39.38 -12.30
C ASP A 10 61.41 38.07 -11.55
N ALA A 11 61.95 37.92 -10.34
CA ALA A 11 61.54 36.84 -9.44
C ALA A 11 60.16 37.17 -8.85
N TYR A 12 59.09 36.84 -9.58
CA TYR A 12 57.75 36.86 -9.00
C TYR A 12 57.66 35.76 -7.94
N GLU A 13 57.69 36.16 -6.68
CA GLU A 13 57.43 35.26 -5.56
C GLU A 13 55.95 34.85 -5.60
N PHE A 14 55.69 33.67 -6.16
CA PHE A 14 54.37 33.07 -6.03
C PHE A 14 54.21 32.56 -4.59
N SER A 15 53.72 33.43 -3.71
CA SER A 15 53.21 32.99 -2.43
C SER A 15 51.95 32.15 -2.68
N PHE A 16 52.08 30.83 -2.64
CA PHE A 16 50.90 29.97 -2.55
C PHE A 16 50.30 30.16 -1.15
N VAL A 17 49.36 31.10 -1.06
CA VAL A 17 48.43 31.14 0.07
C VAL A 17 47.63 29.85 -0.03
N ALA A 18 47.86 28.92 0.90
CA ALA A 18 46.99 27.77 1.07
C ALA A 18 45.61 28.31 1.45
N VAL A 19 44.76 28.54 0.45
CA VAL A 19 43.34 28.79 0.70
C VAL A 19 42.86 27.51 1.36
N PRO A 20 42.38 27.55 2.63
CA PRO A 20 41.90 26.36 3.29
C PRO A 20 40.88 25.73 2.37
N ALA A 21 41.02 24.43 2.10
CA ALA A 21 40.11 23.71 1.24
C ALA A 21 38.68 23.99 1.73
N GLN A 22 37.98 24.89 1.03
CA GLN A 22 36.61 25.19 1.34
C GLN A 22 35.88 23.90 1.04
N ARG A 23 35.34 23.27 2.09
CA ARG A 23 34.69 21.96 2.00
C ARG A 23 33.65 21.87 0.88
N GLU A 24 33.12 23.02 0.45
CA GLU A 24 32.08 23.15 -0.56
C GLU A 24 32.55 23.83 -1.87
N ALA A 25 33.81 24.25 -2.01
CA ALA A 25 34.31 24.81 -3.25
C ALA A 25 34.42 23.70 -4.33
N GLY A 26 33.57 23.79 -5.35
CA GLY A 26 33.43 22.74 -6.38
C GLY A 26 32.35 21.69 -6.08
N VAL A 27 31.62 21.81 -4.96
CA VAL A 27 30.45 20.98 -4.71
C VAL A 27 29.33 21.51 -5.61
N LEU A 28 29.20 20.89 -6.79
CA LEU A 28 27.93 20.91 -7.53
C LEU A 28 26.89 20.33 -6.58
N LYS A 29 26.11 21.22 -5.97
CA LYS A 29 25.03 20.97 -5.01
C LYS A 29 24.59 19.51 -5.12
N GLY A 30 25.05 18.71 -4.16
CA GLY A 30 24.40 17.44 -3.93
C GLY A 30 22.93 17.79 -3.75
N LEU A 31 22.06 17.25 -4.61
CA LEU A 31 20.63 17.19 -4.32
C LEU A 31 20.53 16.24 -3.11
N GLY A 32 20.89 16.77 -1.94
CA GLY A 32 20.67 16.19 -0.64
C GLY A 32 19.19 16.28 -0.37
N CYS A 33 18.41 15.57 -1.15
CA CYS A 33 16.99 15.42 -0.96
C CYS A 33 16.71 13.94 -1.16
N GLY A 34 16.67 13.20 -0.05
CA GLY A 34 15.86 12.00 -0.02
C GLY A 34 14.50 12.36 -0.62
N LYS A 35 13.99 11.50 -1.51
CA LYS A 35 12.78 11.76 -2.32
C LYS A 35 11.76 12.54 -1.48
N PRO A 36 11.40 13.79 -1.87
CA PRO A 36 10.55 14.62 -1.03
C PRO A 36 9.24 13.88 -0.74
N LYS A 37 8.82 13.91 0.53
CA LYS A 37 7.56 13.27 0.93
C LYS A 37 6.43 13.91 0.12
N LEU A 38 5.45 13.11 -0.33
CA LEU A 38 4.31 13.59 -1.13
C LEU A 38 3.61 14.82 -0.50
N LYS A 39 3.55 14.86 0.84
CA LYS A 39 3.02 16.01 1.58
C LYS A 39 3.82 17.30 1.35
N ALA A 40 5.15 17.23 1.40
CA ALA A 40 6.02 18.39 1.20
C ALA A 40 5.88 18.94 -0.22
N LEU A 41 5.78 18.06 -1.22
CA LEU A 41 5.48 18.46 -2.60
C LEU A 41 4.10 19.13 -2.70
N ALA A 42 3.08 18.58 -2.05
CA ALA A 42 1.74 19.20 -2.06
C ALA A 42 1.74 20.58 -1.40
N ASP A 43 2.54 20.80 -0.37
CA ASP A 43 2.71 22.09 0.30
C ASP A 43 3.47 23.09 -0.60
N GLU A 44 4.52 22.66 -1.28
CA GLU A 44 5.32 23.49 -2.21
C GLU A 44 4.54 23.94 -3.44
N PHE A 45 3.70 23.07 -4.01
CA PHE A 45 2.95 23.34 -5.25
C PHE A 45 1.49 23.73 -5.01
N GLY A 46 1.06 23.90 -3.74
CA GLY A 46 -0.32 24.30 -3.40
C GLY A 46 -1.39 23.23 -3.65
N ALA A 47 -1.00 21.96 -3.86
CA ALA A 47 -1.88 20.82 -4.17
C ALA A 47 -2.41 20.10 -2.92
N GLN A 48 -2.61 20.81 -1.80
CA GLN A 48 -3.04 20.20 -0.54
C GLN A 48 -4.41 19.48 -0.63
N ALA A 49 -5.34 20.00 -1.42
CA ALA A 49 -6.66 19.38 -1.60
C ALA A 49 -6.56 18.01 -2.28
N GLU A 50 -5.79 17.92 -3.37
CA GLU A 50 -5.52 16.67 -4.09
C GLU A 50 -4.78 15.66 -3.21
N TYR A 51 -3.78 16.13 -2.45
CA TYR A 51 -3.07 15.31 -1.49
C TYR A 51 -4.01 14.71 -0.44
N ARG A 52 -4.93 15.52 0.13
CA ARG A 52 -5.93 15.04 1.09
C ARG A 52 -6.85 14.00 0.46
N ALA A 53 -7.32 14.22 -0.76
CA ALA A 53 -8.18 13.28 -1.47
C ALA A 53 -7.47 11.93 -1.71
N LEU A 54 -6.23 11.96 -2.21
CA LEU A 54 -5.41 10.76 -2.41
C LEU A 54 -5.15 10.01 -1.10
N TYR A 55 -4.88 10.75 -0.02
CA TYR A 55 -4.65 10.18 1.30
C TYR A 55 -5.92 9.47 1.83
N GLN A 56 -7.09 10.09 1.68
CA GLN A 56 -8.37 9.47 2.04
C GLN A 56 -8.64 8.20 1.24
N GLN A 57 -8.41 8.21 -0.08
CA GLN A 57 -8.55 7.02 -0.93
C GLN A 57 -7.58 5.90 -0.49
N ALA A 58 -6.34 6.24 -0.16
CA ALA A 58 -5.36 5.27 0.34
C ALA A 58 -5.78 4.67 1.69
N GLU A 59 -6.36 5.45 2.60
CA GLU A 59 -6.89 4.95 3.86
C GLU A 59 -8.08 4.00 3.65
N LEU A 60 -9.00 4.33 2.74
CA LEU A 60 -10.10 3.45 2.36
C LEU A 60 -9.58 2.13 1.75
N GLY A 61 -8.57 2.22 0.86
CA GLY A 61 -7.93 1.05 0.27
C GLY A 61 -7.31 0.12 1.33
N LYS A 62 -6.63 0.68 2.34
CA LYS A 62 -6.09 -0.10 3.46
C LYS A 62 -7.18 -0.80 4.28
N ARG A 63 -8.31 -0.12 4.54
CA ARG A 63 -9.44 -0.71 5.25
C ARG A 63 -10.06 -1.85 4.44
N TYR A 64 -10.30 -1.62 3.15
CA TYR A 64 -10.85 -2.63 2.26
C TYR A 64 -9.94 -3.85 2.12
N GLN A 65 -8.63 -3.65 2.02
CA GLN A 65 -7.66 -4.75 1.99
C GLN A 65 -7.73 -5.59 3.28
N LYS A 66 -7.82 -4.94 4.44
CA LYS A 66 -7.97 -5.64 5.72
C LYS A 66 -9.30 -6.42 5.78
N GLU A 67 -10.38 -5.84 5.29
CA GLU A 67 -11.69 -6.52 5.21
C GLU A 67 -11.66 -7.74 4.28
N LEU A 68 -10.92 -7.68 3.16
CA LEU A 68 -10.69 -8.82 2.28
C LEU A 68 -9.91 -9.93 3.00
N GLU A 69 -8.81 -9.60 3.67
CA GLU A 69 -8.01 -10.55 4.45
C GLU A 69 -8.87 -11.25 5.52
N ASP A 70 -9.63 -10.46 6.30
CA ASP A 70 -10.50 -10.98 7.35
C ASP A 70 -11.65 -11.83 6.78
N SER A 71 -12.19 -11.45 5.61
CA SER A 71 -13.23 -12.23 4.93
C SER A 71 -12.71 -13.59 4.48
N ILE A 72 -11.51 -13.65 3.89
CA ILE A 72 -10.91 -14.92 3.45
C ILE A 72 -10.64 -15.84 4.63
N VAL A 73 -10.08 -15.31 5.72
CA VAL A 73 -9.87 -16.10 6.95
C VAL A 73 -11.21 -16.62 7.47
N ARG A 74 -12.24 -15.77 7.56
CA ARG A 74 -13.58 -16.18 7.99
C ARG A 74 -14.15 -17.28 7.10
N LEU A 75 -14.13 -17.09 5.78
CA LEU A 75 -14.68 -18.05 4.81
C LEU A 75 -13.90 -19.38 4.86
N GLY A 76 -12.58 -19.34 4.93
CA GLY A 76 -11.75 -20.55 5.00
C GLY A 76 -11.98 -21.35 6.27
N LEU A 77 -12.25 -20.68 7.40
CA LEU A 77 -12.64 -21.34 8.64
C LEU A 77 -14.07 -21.89 8.57
N SER A 78 -15.02 -21.14 8.00
CA SER A 78 -16.41 -21.60 7.82
C SER A 78 -16.53 -22.83 6.92
N LEU A 79 -15.66 -22.94 5.93
CA LEU A 79 -15.56 -24.10 5.03
C LEU A 79 -14.70 -25.24 5.58
N GLU A 80 -14.15 -25.09 6.79
CA GLU A 80 -13.29 -26.09 7.44
C GLU A 80 -12.15 -26.60 6.53
N LEU A 81 -11.44 -25.70 5.84
CA LEU A 81 -10.37 -26.06 4.89
C LEU A 81 -9.17 -26.82 5.50
N GLY A 82 -9.16 -27.07 6.81
CA GLY A 82 -8.06 -27.75 7.51
C GLY A 82 -6.80 -26.89 7.67
N VAL A 83 -6.88 -25.59 7.38
CA VAL A 83 -5.78 -24.64 7.52
C VAL A 83 -6.03 -23.73 8.72
N GLU A 84 -5.01 -23.57 9.57
CA GLU A 84 -5.12 -22.69 10.74
C GLU A 84 -5.27 -21.21 10.34
N ALA A 85 -6.05 -20.46 11.13
CA ALA A 85 -6.28 -19.03 10.95
C ALA A 85 -5.00 -18.17 10.76
N PRO A 86 -3.91 -18.33 11.54
CA PRO A 86 -2.68 -17.55 11.33
C PRO A 86 -2.03 -17.83 9.97
N VAL A 87 -2.09 -19.07 9.48
CA VAL A 87 -1.54 -19.45 8.17
C VAL A 87 -2.36 -18.80 7.06
N LEU A 88 -3.69 -18.88 7.11
CA LEU A 88 -4.57 -18.19 6.14
C LEU A 88 -4.34 -16.69 6.12
N ARG A 89 -4.19 -16.06 7.30
CA ARG A 89 -3.90 -14.63 7.41
C ARG A 89 -2.54 -14.27 6.81
N SER A 90 -1.53 -15.12 6.96
CA SER A 90 -0.22 -14.90 6.34
C SER A 90 -0.30 -14.95 4.81
N ILE A 91 -1.03 -15.91 4.25
CA ILE A 91 -1.23 -16.07 2.80
C ILE A 91 -2.00 -14.86 2.25
N ALA A 92 -3.09 -14.46 2.92
CA ALA A 92 -3.91 -13.34 2.51
C ALA A 92 -3.14 -12.00 2.47
N LYS A 93 -2.19 -11.80 3.41
CA LYS A 93 -1.32 -10.60 3.41
C LYS A 93 -0.34 -10.55 2.25
N THR A 94 0.09 -11.70 1.74
CA THR A 94 1.10 -11.78 0.67
C THR A 94 0.52 -11.81 -0.73
N ALA A 95 -0.76 -12.17 -0.87
CA ALA A 95 -1.42 -12.30 -2.16
C ALA A 95 -1.68 -10.94 -2.83
N ALA A 96 -1.70 -10.94 -4.16
CA ALA A 96 -2.09 -9.77 -4.92
C ALA A 96 -3.58 -9.45 -4.71
N ALA A 97 -3.95 -8.17 -4.83
CA ALA A 97 -5.33 -7.73 -4.62
C ALA A 97 -6.34 -8.44 -5.53
N GLU A 98 -5.98 -8.66 -6.80
CA GLU A 98 -6.82 -9.37 -7.76
C GLU A 98 -7.07 -10.83 -7.35
N ASP A 99 -6.04 -11.50 -6.85
CA ASP A 99 -6.12 -12.89 -6.40
C ASP A 99 -6.96 -12.99 -5.13
N LEU A 100 -6.84 -12.04 -4.19
CA LEU A 100 -7.68 -11.97 -3.00
C LEU A 100 -9.16 -11.83 -3.35
N ILE A 101 -9.50 -11.00 -4.34
CA ILE A 101 -10.89 -10.80 -4.78
C ILE A 101 -11.43 -12.09 -5.40
N LYS A 102 -10.69 -12.73 -6.31
CA LYS A 102 -11.08 -14.02 -6.94
C LYS A 102 -11.20 -15.14 -5.91
N LEU A 103 -10.28 -15.19 -4.95
CA LEU A 103 -10.30 -16.19 -3.89
C LEU A 103 -11.53 -16.00 -3.00
N LYS A 104 -11.82 -14.74 -2.60
CA LYS A 104 -13.02 -14.42 -1.84
C LYS A 104 -14.28 -14.87 -2.57
N SER A 105 -14.44 -14.51 -3.85
CA SER A 105 -15.64 -14.88 -4.61
C SER A 105 -15.80 -16.40 -4.74
N ALA A 106 -14.71 -17.12 -5.02
CA ALA A 106 -14.75 -18.58 -5.11
C ALA A 106 -15.11 -19.24 -3.76
N LEU A 107 -14.60 -18.72 -2.64
CA LEU A 107 -14.95 -19.22 -1.31
C LEU A 107 -16.39 -18.86 -0.91
N GLU A 108 -16.90 -17.69 -1.31
CA GLU A 108 -18.30 -17.31 -1.09
C GLU A 108 -19.25 -18.23 -1.87
N GLU A 109 -18.93 -18.55 -3.12
CA GLU A 109 -19.70 -19.51 -3.92
C GLU A 109 -19.71 -20.89 -3.28
N ARG A 110 -18.54 -21.40 -2.87
CA ARG A 110 -18.44 -22.69 -2.17
C ARG A 110 -19.18 -22.70 -0.85
N LEU A 111 -19.15 -21.59 -0.09
CA LEU A 111 -19.89 -21.48 1.15
C LEU A 111 -21.40 -21.51 0.89
N ALA A 112 -21.87 -20.78 -0.12
CA ALA A 112 -23.29 -20.76 -0.49
C ALA A 112 -23.79 -22.13 -0.97
N GLU A 113 -22.96 -22.90 -1.68
CA GLU A 113 -23.25 -24.28 -2.07
C GLU A 113 -23.30 -25.22 -0.86
N SER A 114 -22.33 -25.13 0.06
CA SER A 114 -22.23 -26.02 1.22
C SER A 114 -23.27 -25.72 2.32
N MET A 115 -23.68 -24.46 2.45
CA MET A 115 -24.59 -24.00 3.51
C MET A 115 -25.59 -22.99 2.92
N PRO A 116 -26.62 -23.45 2.19
CA PRO A 116 -27.60 -22.56 1.59
C PRO A 116 -28.40 -21.85 2.69
N LEU A 117 -28.48 -20.52 2.59
CA LEU A 117 -29.30 -19.72 3.49
C LEU A 117 -30.79 -20.03 3.25
N THR A 118 -31.38 -20.85 4.10
CA THR A 118 -32.82 -21.12 4.10
C THR A 118 -33.51 -20.26 5.15
N THR A 119 -34.67 -19.71 4.80
CA THR A 119 -35.52 -19.02 5.77
C THR A 119 -36.11 -20.04 6.74
N GLN A 120 -36.17 -19.69 8.04
CA GLN A 120 -36.71 -20.57 9.08
C GLN A 120 -38.19 -20.94 8.85
N LEU A 121 -38.95 -20.01 8.27
CA LEU A 121 -40.23 -20.32 7.63
C LEU A 121 -39.87 -20.94 6.29
N GLY A 122 -40.04 -22.26 6.17
CA GLY A 122 -39.69 -23.01 4.96
C GLY A 122 -40.13 -22.24 3.73
N GLY A 123 -39.15 -21.88 2.88
CA GLY A 123 -39.41 -21.12 1.67
C GLY A 123 -40.27 -21.93 0.72
N CYS A 124 -41.59 -21.86 0.87
CA CYS A 124 -42.54 -22.25 -0.15
C CYS A 124 -42.34 -21.30 -1.33
N ARG A 125 -41.39 -21.62 -2.21
CA ARG A 125 -41.47 -21.16 -3.60
C ARG A 125 -42.71 -21.82 -4.20
N GLY A 126 -43.85 -21.12 -4.10
CA GLY A 126 -45.04 -21.30 -4.92
C GLY A 126 -45.51 -22.74 -5.13
N LYS A 127 -45.99 -23.40 -4.07
CA LYS A 127 -47.17 -24.24 -4.25
C LYS A 127 -48.34 -23.45 -3.67
N GLU A 128 -49.29 -23.07 -4.52
CA GLU A 128 -50.62 -22.72 -4.05
C GLU A 128 -51.18 -23.98 -3.38
N GLU A 129 -50.90 -24.14 -2.09
CA GLU A 129 -51.70 -25.03 -1.27
C GLU A 129 -53.08 -24.37 -1.20
N LYS A 130 -54.04 -25.00 -1.89
CA LYS A 130 -55.46 -24.76 -1.62
C LYS A 130 -55.63 -24.90 -0.13
N VAL A 131 -55.84 -23.77 0.54
CA VAL A 131 -56.22 -23.74 1.94
C VAL A 131 -57.54 -24.49 2.02
N GLU A 132 -57.50 -25.73 2.51
CA GLU A 132 -58.71 -26.48 2.80
C GLU A 132 -59.43 -25.75 3.93
N SER A 133 -60.55 -25.12 3.59
CA SER A 133 -61.41 -24.37 4.49
C SER A 133 -62.13 -25.25 5.53
N GLY A 134 -61.63 -26.45 5.81
CA GLY A 134 -62.24 -27.44 6.70
C GLY A 134 -62.10 -27.13 8.19
N PHE A 135 -61.37 -26.07 8.55
CA PHE A 135 -61.11 -25.68 9.95
C PHE A 135 -61.59 -24.26 10.30
N LEU A 136 -62.36 -23.61 9.45
CA LEU A 136 -63.10 -22.40 9.81
C LEU A 136 -64.42 -22.82 10.47
N ILE A 137 -64.40 -22.93 11.80
CA ILE A 137 -65.60 -22.89 12.66
C ILE A 137 -65.86 -21.45 13.05
#